data_AF-A0A1F7NGE5-F1
#
_entry.id   AF-A0A1F7NGE5-F1
#
_cell.length_a   1.000
_cell.length_b   1.000
_cell.length_c   1.000
_cell.angle_alpha   90.00
_cell.angle_beta   90.00
_cell.angle_gamma   90.00
#
_symmetry.space_group_name_H-M   'P 1'
#
loop_
_entity.id
_entity.type
_entity.pdbx_description
1 polymer ?
#
loop_
_entity_poly.entity_id
_entity_poly.type
_entity_poly.pdbx_seq_one_letter_code
_entity_poly.pdbx_strand_id
1 'polypeptide(L)'
;MLDWLRSLFKQPEPAGPPQRLRAFTSADRPITQDGIAVEGNGWRIESREKRTVRLFEVPDPGVEQCILTYRVQMKTESIQGGAYLEMWCRFPGRGEFFSRGFHHKVTGTTGWASYETPFYLKKGQRPDLIKLNLAVEGAGTAWIRDVEVLQTPLK
;
A
#
# COMPACT_ATOMS: atom_id res chain seq x y z
N MET A 1 -7.36 -11.12 37.36
CA MET A 1 -8.50 -11.54 36.50
C MET A 1 -8.81 -10.46 35.45
N LEU A 2 -7.80 -10.03 34.68
CA LEU A 2 -7.95 -9.04 33.58
C LEU A 2 -6.86 -9.19 32.48
N ASP A 3 -5.89 -10.10 32.62
CA ASP A 3 -4.80 -10.29 31.64
C ASP A 3 -5.26 -10.97 30.34
N TRP A 4 -6.37 -11.70 30.36
CA TRP A 4 -6.89 -12.38 29.17
C TRP A 4 -7.37 -11.39 28.08
N LEU A 5 -7.85 -10.21 28.49
CA LEU A 5 -8.25 -9.14 27.57
C LEU A 5 -7.04 -8.50 26.88
N ARG A 6 -5.87 -8.45 27.52
CA ARG A 6 -4.63 -7.93 26.90
C ARG A 6 -4.03 -8.90 25.88
N SER A 7 -4.22 -10.21 26.08
CA SER A 7 -3.75 -11.26 25.18
C SER A 7 -4.44 -11.22 23.81
N LEU A 8 -5.74 -10.87 23.78
CA LEU A 8 -6.52 -10.78 22.55
C LEU A 8 -6.10 -9.65 21.59
N PHE A 9 -5.31 -8.68 22.07
CA PHE A 9 -4.87 -7.52 21.30
C PHE A 9 -3.35 -7.48 21.04
N LYS A 10 -2.59 -8.52 21.43
CA LYS A 10 -1.16 -8.56 21.12
C LYS A 10 -0.98 -8.83 19.62
N GLN A 11 -0.53 -7.81 18.87
CA GLN A 11 -0.09 -8.02 17.50
C GLN A 11 1.03 -9.08 17.50
N PRO A 12 1.02 -10.04 16.54
CA PRO A 12 2.06 -11.05 16.47
C PRO A 12 3.44 -10.41 16.39
N GLU A 13 4.40 -10.91 17.15
CA GLU A 13 5.75 -10.38 17.17
C GLU A 13 6.49 -10.73 15.86
N PRO A 14 7.26 -9.81 15.26
CA PRO A 14 8.15 -10.13 14.16
C PRO A 14 9.14 -11.25 14.52
N ALA A 15 9.32 -12.20 13.61
CA ALA A 15 10.30 -13.28 13.70
C ALA A 15 11.63 -12.93 13.01
N GLY A 16 11.68 -11.82 12.27
CA GLY A 16 12.88 -11.35 11.56
C GLY A 16 12.71 -9.92 11.02
N PRO A 17 13.76 -9.37 10.37
CA PRO A 17 13.68 -8.05 9.75
C PRO A 17 12.75 -8.07 8.51
N PRO A 18 12.22 -6.91 8.10
CA PRO A 18 11.51 -6.78 6.83
C PRO A 18 12.41 -7.17 5.64
N GLN A 19 11.85 -7.91 4.69
CA GLN A 19 12.48 -8.30 3.44
C GLN A 19 11.69 -7.76 2.26
N ARG A 20 12.37 -7.26 1.23
CA ARG A 20 11.69 -6.78 0.02
C ARG A 20 11.10 -7.95 -0.75
N LEU A 21 9.78 -7.94 -0.92
CA LEU A 21 9.05 -8.88 -1.76
C LEU A 21 9.06 -8.44 -3.22
N ARG A 22 8.75 -7.16 -3.47
CA ARG A 22 8.75 -6.56 -4.81
C ARG A 22 9.04 -5.06 -4.71
N ALA A 23 9.74 -4.51 -5.69
CA ALA A 23 9.85 -3.08 -5.90
C ALA A 23 9.53 -2.75 -7.36
N PHE A 24 9.05 -1.53 -7.58
CA PHE A 24 8.70 -0.99 -8.88
C PHE A 24 9.52 0.27 -9.13
N THR A 25 9.94 0.44 -10.38
CA THR A 25 10.76 1.55 -10.86
C THR A 25 10.02 2.28 -11.97
N SER A 26 10.48 3.45 -12.39
CA SER A 26 9.87 4.19 -13.51
C SER A 26 9.85 3.43 -14.86
N ALA A 27 10.54 2.29 -14.97
CA ALA A 27 10.42 1.37 -16.11
C ALA A 27 9.15 0.49 -16.05
N ASP A 28 8.58 0.30 -14.86
CA ASP A 28 7.31 -0.39 -14.68
C ASP A 28 6.14 0.54 -15.04
N ARG A 29 5.12 -0.02 -15.66
CA ARG A 29 3.95 0.73 -16.13
C ARG A 29 2.78 0.60 -15.16
N PRO A 30 2.28 1.69 -14.56
CA PRO A 30 1.08 1.63 -13.72
C PRO A 30 -0.13 1.07 -14.47
N ILE A 31 -1.07 0.43 -13.78
CA ILE A 31 -2.26 -0.14 -14.43
C ILE A 31 -3.20 0.97 -14.92
N THR A 32 -3.47 1.98 -14.08
CA THR A 32 -4.11 3.21 -14.52
C THR A 32 -3.14 4.01 -15.39
N GLN A 33 -3.62 4.57 -16.50
CA GLN A 33 -2.78 5.30 -17.46
C GLN A 33 -3.20 6.76 -17.60
N ASP A 34 -4.51 7.02 -17.56
CA ASP A 34 -5.05 8.38 -17.57
C ASP A 34 -4.55 9.20 -16.38
N GLY A 35 -4.08 10.42 -16.66
CA GLY A 35 -3.54 11.34 -15.66
C GLY A 35 -2.21 10.91 -15.05
N ILE A 36 -1.52 9.90 -15.61
CA ILE A 36 -0.23 9.44 -15.10
C ILE A 36 0.88 9.70 -16.11
N ALA A 37 1.97 10.32 -15.64
CA ALA A 37 3.20 10.48 -16.40
C ALA A 37 4.40 9.98 -15.57
N VAL A 38 5.38 9.38 -16.24
CA VAL A 38 6.68 9.12 -15.62
C VAL A 38 7.40 10.45 -15.44
N GLU A 39 7.90 10.72 -14.24
CA GLU A 39 8.68 11.91 -13.94
C GLU A 39 9.85 11.53 -13.02
N GLY A 40 11.07 11.70 -13.51
CA GLY A 40 12.28 11.27 -12.81
C GLY A 40 12.28 9.76 -12.53
N ASN A 41 12.41 9.39 -11.26
CA ASN A 41 12.43 7.99 -10.80
C ASN A 41 11.06 7.48 -10.32
N GLY A 42 9.97 8.20 -10.64
CA GLY A 42 8.64 7.87 -10.17
C GLY A 42 7.56 8.32 -11.14
N TRP A 43 6.38 8.58 -10.59
CA TRP A 43 5.18 8.92 -11.36
C TRP A 43 4.52 10.15 -10.80
N ARG A 44 4.13 11.04 -11.69
CA ARG A 44 3.20 12.14 -11.42
C ARG A 44 1.78 11.69 -11.75
N ILE A 45 0.86 11.94 -10.84
CA ILE A 45 -0.52 11.49 -10.87
C ILE A 45 -1.41 12.73 -10.71
N GLU A 46 -2.07 13.12 -11.79
CA GLU A 46 -3.10 14.16 -11.78
C GLU A 46 -4.47 13.55 -11.48
N SER A 47 -5.19 14.21 -10.58
CA SER A 47 -6.58 13.92 -10.32
C SER A 47 -7.45 15.16 -10.50
N ARG A 48 -8.60 14.98 -11.14
CA ARG A 48 -9.63 16.03 -11.28
C ARG A 48 -10.79 15.85 -10.30
N GLU A 49 -10.98 14.63 -9.81
CA GLU A 49 -12.08 14.23 -8.94
C GLU A 49 -11.66 13.06 -8.05
N LYS A 50 -12.58 12.56 -7.21
CA LYS A 50 -12.33 11.37 -6.40
C LYS A 50 -12.11 10.15 -7.29
N ARG A 51 -10.96 9.48 -7.17
CA ARG A 51 -10.64 8.27 -7.94
C ARG A 51 -9.70 7.33 -7.19
N THR A 52 -9.70 6.06 -7.60
CA THR A 52 -8.64 5.11 -7.25
C THR A 52 -7.70 4.95 -8.42
N VAL A 53 -6.41 5.17 -8.18
CA VAL A 53 -5.34 4.98 -9.15
C VAL A 53 -4.72 3.62 -8.89
N ARG A 54 -4.91 2.68 -9.83
CA ARG A 54 -4.35 1.33 -9.74
C ARG A 54 -2.90 1.39 -10.22
N LEU A 55 -1.96 1.10 -9.32
CA LEU A 55 -0.54 1.21 -9.63
C LEU A 55 -0.04 -0.13 -10.15
N PHE A 56 0.07 -1.13 -9.28
CA PHE A 56 0.69 -2.40 -9.66
C PHE A 56 0.00 -3.59 -9.00
N GLU A 57 0.33 -4.77 -9.53
CA GLU A 57 -0.09 -6.04 -9.00
C GLU A 57 1.13 -6.94 -8.78
N VAL A 58 1.10 -7.76 -7.72
CA VAL A 58 2.09 -8.80 -7.42
C VAL A 58 1.35 -10.15 -7.45
N PRO A 59 1.41 -10.88 -8.57
CA PRO A 59 0.79 -12.20 -8.67
C PRO A 59 1.61 -13.23 -7.90
N ASP A 60 0.93 -14.25 -7.36
CA ASP A 60 1.51 -15.43 -6.71
C ASP A 60 2.68 -15.11 -5.76
N PRO A 61 2.48 -14.22 -4.75
CA PRO A 61 3.57 -13.72 -3.92
C PRO A 61 4.26 -14.80 -3.07
N GLY A 62 3.64 -15.97 -2.89
CA GLY A 62 4.24 -17.09 -2.17
C GLY A 62 4.40 -16.89 -0.65
N VAL A 63 3.70 -15.91 -0.08
CA VAL A 63 3.85 -15.50 1.33
C VAL A 63 2.71 -16.01 2.23
N GLU A 64 3.02 -16.17 3.52
CA GLU A 64 2.10 -16.54 4.60
C GLU A 64 2.72 -16.12 5.95
N GLN A 65 1.90 -15.96 7.00
CA GLN A 65 2.38 -15.75 8.38
C GLN A 65 3.39 -14.59 8.47
N CYS A 66 3.02 -13.45 7.88
CA CYS A 66 3.86 -12.27 7.80
C CYS A 66 3.02 -10.98 7.81
N ILE A 67 3.69 -9.85 8.03
CA ILE A 67 3.13 -8.53 7.75
C ILE A 67 3.59 -8.14 6.35
N LEU A 68 2.64 -7.92 5.45
CA LEU A 68 2.90 -7.22 4.20
C LEU A 68 2.89 -5.72 4.48
N THR A 69 3.92 -5.00 4.07
CA THR A 69 3.96 -3.53 4.16
C THR A 69 4.05 -2.96 2.75
N TYR A 70 3.01 -2.26 2.32
CA TYR A 70 3.04 -1.45 1.12
C TYR A 70 3.63 -0.09 1.46
N ARG A 71 4.77 0.28 0.85
CA ARG A 71 5.51 1.51 1.11
C ARG A 71 5.74 2.33 -0.16
N VAL A 72 5.60 3.64 -0.04
CA VAL A 72 6.00 4.61 -1.07
C VAL A 72 6.61 5.86 -0.43
N GLN A 73 7.45 6.59 -1.18
CA GLN A 73 7.60 8.02 -0.95
C GLN A 73 6.55 8.78 -1.74
N MET A 74 5.93 9.78 -1.11
CA MET A 74 4.91 10.62 -1.75
C MET A 74 5.09 12.09 -1.39
N LYS A 75 4.83 12.96 -2.35
CA LYS A 75 4.56 14.40 -2.14
C LYS A 75 3.28 14.79 -2.87
N THR A 76 2.69 15.92 -2.51
CA THR A 76 1.43 16.38 -3.09
C THR A 76 1.46 17.87 -3.40
N GLU A 77 0.62 18.28 -4.34
CA GLU A 77 0.31 19.68 -4.64
C GLU A 77 -1.21 19.83 -4.72
N SER A 78 -1.75 20.71 -3.87
CA SER A 78 -3.15 21.10 -3.85
C SER A 78 -4.17 19.95 -3.83
N ILE A 79 -3.83 18.81 -3.20
CA ILE A 79 -4.74 17.66 -3.09
C ILE A 79 -5.92 17.99 -2.17
N GLN A 80 -7.13 17.90 -2.72
CA GLN A 80 -8.39 18.09 -2.02
C GLN A 80 -8.89 16.78 -1.39
N GLY A 81 -9.43 16.86 -0.16
CA GLY A 81 -9.96 15.70 0.60
C GLY A 81 -8.87 14.80 1.20
N GLY A 82 -7.98 14.31 0.35
CA GLY A 82 -6.78 13.55 0.72
C GLY A 82 -6.32 12.54 -0.33
N ALA A 83 -5.10 12.05 -0.17
CA ALA A 83 -4.55 10.91 -0.88
C ALA A 83 -3.97 9.89 0.11
N TYR A 84 -4.23 8.60 -0.09
CA TYR A 84 -3.74 7.53 0.78
C TYR A 84 -3.55 6.20 0.04
N LEU A 85 -2.68 5.36 0.59
CA LEU A 85 -2.39 4.04 0.04
C LEU A 85 -3.53 3.06 0.33
N GLU A 86 -3.83 2.21 -0.65
CA GLU A 86 -4.68 1.04 -0.45
C GLU A 86 -3.97 -0.20 -0.99
N MET A 87 -3.97 -1.25 -0.18
CA MET A 87 -3.48 -2.57 -0.57
C MET A 87 -4.62 -3.57 -0.47
N TRP A 88 -4.80 -4.36 -1.52
CA TRP A 88 -5.81 -5.41 -1.59
C TRP A 88 -5.12 -6.76 -1.76
N CYS A 89 -5.48 -7.75 -0.92
CA CYS A 89 -5.01 -9.12 -1.02
C CYS A 89 -6.19 -10.02 -1.42
N ARG A 90 -6.06 -10.73 -2.55
CA ARG A 90 -7.00 -11.77 -2.97
C ARG A 90 -6.56 -13.11 -2.41
N PHE A 91 -7.52 -13.87 -1.88
CA PHE A 91 -7.31 -15.21 -1.36
C PHE A 91 -8.17 -16.20 -2.16
N PRO A 92 -7.57 -17.27 -2.71
CA PRO A 92 -8.31 -18.29 -3.45
C PRO A 92 -9.51 -18.82 -2.67
N GLY A 93 -10.69 -18.84 -3.31
CA GLY A 93 -11.94 -19.33 -2.72
C GLY A 93 -12.51 -18.48 -1.57
N ARG A 94 -11.89 -17.35 -1.21
CA ARG A 94 -12.29 -16.52 -0.05
C ARG A 94 -12.56 -15.06 -0.39
N GLY A 95 -12.17 -14.60 -1.58
CA GLY A 95 -12.40 -13.22 -2.04
C GLY A 95 -11.23 -12.28 -1.73
N GLU A 96 -11.52 -10.98 -1.72
CA GLU A 96 -10.52 -9.92 -1.54
C GLU A 96 -10.71 -9.19 -0.20
N PHE A 97 -9.60 -8.88 0.45
CA PHE A 97 -9.54 -8.14 1.69
C PHE A 97 -8.57 -6.98 1.52
N PHE A 98 -8.79 -5.88 2.24
CA PHE A 98 -7.99 -4.66 2.07
C PHE A 98 -7.35 -4.16 3.36
N SER A 99 -6.29 -3.39 3.19
CA SER A 99 -5.80 -2.42 4.16
C SER A 99 -5.76 -1.05 3.50
N ARG A 100 -6.30 -0.04 4.17
CA ARG A 100 -6.40 1.34 3.66
C ARG A 100 -5.78 2.29 4.66
N GLY A 101 -4.82 3.08 4.21
CA GLY A 101 -4.12 4.10 5.00
C GLY A 101 -4.96 5.34 5.30
N PHE A 102 -6.27 5.20 5.55
CA PHE A 102 -7.20 6.32 5.72
C PHE A 102 -6.78 7.28 6.85
N HIS A 103 -6.21 6.74 7.93
CA HIS A 103 -5.68 7.53 9.05
C HIS A 103 -4.35 8.25 8.74
N HIS A 104 -3.71 7.92 7.61
CA HIS A 104 -2.44 8.49 7.15
C HIS A 104 -2.61 9.29 5.85
N LYS A 105 -3.81 9.80 5.58
CA LYS A 105 -4.09 10.59 4.37
C LYS A 105 -3.27 11.87 4.32
N VAL A 106 -2.87 12.23 3.10
CA VAL A 106 -2.10 13.44 2.78
C VAL A 106 -3.00 14.45 2.11
N THR A 107 -2.99 15.70 2.55
CA THR A 107 -3.87 16.76 2.04
C THR A 107 -3.07 18.02 1.72
N GLY A 108 -3.57 18.83 0.78
CA GLY A 108 -2.95 20.09 0.39
C GLY A 108 -1.65 19.88 -0.40
N THR A 109 -0.66 20.72 -0.11
CA THR A 109 0.68 20.68 -0.72
C THR A 109 1.69 20.23 0.33
N THR A 110 2.48 19.21 0.01
CA THR A 110 3.46 18.63 0.95
C THR A 110 4.80 18.37 0.28
N GLY A 111 5.85 18.27 1.09
CA GLY A 111 7.13 17.71 0.66
C GLY A 111 7.10 16.18 0.54
N TRP A 112 8.23 15.61 0.13
CA TRP A 112 8.42 14.15 0.11
C TRP A 112 8.44 13.59 1.53
N ALA A 113 7.63 12.57 1.78
CA ALA A 113 7.65 11.77 3.00
C ALA A 113 7.35 10.30 2.69
N SER A 114 7.71 9.41 3.62
CA SER A 114 7.41 7.97 3.51
C SER A 114 6.02 7.67 4.05
N TYR A 115 5.23 6.89 3.30
CA TYR A 115 3.91 6.43 3.68
C TYR A 115 3.83 4.92 3.55
N GLU A 116 3.17 4.30 4.52
CA GLU A 116 3.09 2.85 4.62
C GLU A 116 1.66 2.41 4.96
N THR A 117 1.28 1.21 4.51
CA THR A 117 0.03 0.55 4.88
C THR A 117 0.27 -0.94 5.08
N PRO A 118 0.13 -1.45 6.32
CA PRO A 118 0.38 -2.85 6.63
C PRO A 118 -0.85 -3.74 6.40
N PHE A 119 -0.64 -5.01 6.05
CA PHE A 119 -1.65 -6.05 5.98
C PHE A 119 -1.12 -7.32 6.64
N TYR A 120 -1.84 -7.84 7.63
CA TYR A 120 -1.41 -8.97 8.44
C TYR A 120 -1.93 -10.28 7.84
N LEU A 121 -1.01 -11.19 7.50
CA LEU A 121 -1.29 -12.56 7.10
C LEU A 121 -1.06 -13.49 8.28
N LYS A 122 -2.11 -14.19 8.70
CA LYS A 122 -2.01 -15.29 9.67
C LYS A 122 -1.60 -16.59 8.97
N LYS A 123 -1.21 -17.59 9.75
CA LYS A 123 -1.08 -18.96 9.24
C LYS A 123 -2.38 -19.43 8.57
N GLY A 124 -2.27 -20.08 7.42
CA GLY A 124 -3.37 -20.47 6.53
C GLY A 124 -3.84 -19.37 5.58
N GLN A 125 -3.33 -18.13 5.68
CA GLN A 125 -3.70 -17.02 4.80
C GLN A 125 -2.62 -16.81 3.73
N ARG A 126 -2.87 -17.36 2.54
CA ARG A 126 -1.98 -17.29 1.38
C ARG A 126 -2.67 -16.53 0.25
N PRO A 127 -2.35 -15.25 0.03
CA PRO A 127 -2.92 -14.53 -1.10
C PRO A 127 -2.26 -14.97 -2.40
N ASP A 128 -3.02 -14.98 -3.48
CA ASP A 128 -2.55 -15.26 -4.85
C ASP A 128 -2.41 -13.98 -5.70
N LEU A 129 -2.87 -12.84 -5.17
CA LEU A 129 -2.70 -11.52 -5.79
C LEU A 129 -2.65 -10.43 -4.73
N ILE A 130 -1.67 -9.54 -4.83
CA ILE A 130 -1.62 -8.28 -4.10
C ILE A 130 -1.82 -7.14 -5.10
N LYS A 131 -2.76 -6.23 -4.85
CA LYS A 131 -2.99 -5.02 -5.66
C LYS A 131 -2.59 -3.79 -4.85
N LEU A 132 -1.86 -2.88 -5.49
CA LEU A 132 -1.33 -1.66 -4.89
C LEU A 132 -1.99 -0.46 -5.57
N ASN A 133 -2.67 0.37 -4.78
CA ASN A 133 -3.39 1.54 -5.28
C ASN A 133 -3.03 2.80 -4.49
N LEU A 134 -3.30 3.95 -5.12
CA LEU A 134 -3.41 5.23 -4.46
C LEU A 134 -4.87 5.70 -4.59
N ALA A 135 -5.57 5.84 -3.47
CA ALA A 135 -6.87 6.50 -3.43
C ALA A 135 -6.66 8.02 -3.34
N VAL A 136 -7.37 8.78 -4.16
CA VAL A 136 -7.38 10.24 -4.17
C VAL A 136 -8.82 10.71 -4.02
N GLU A 137 -9.08 11.60 -3.06
CA GLU A 137 -10.43 12.01 -2.67
C GLU A 137 -10.93 13.26 -3.41
N GLY A 138 -10.10 13.91 -4.23
CA GLY A 138 -10.46 15.12 -4.96
C GLY A 138 -9.39 15.56 -5.96
N ALA A 139 -9.52 16.79 -6.45
CA ALA A 139 -8.58 17.36 -7.41
C ALA A 139 -7.19 17.61 -6.79
N GLY A 140 -6.16 17.60 -7.62
CA GLY A 140 -4.77 17.92 -7.27
C GLY A 140 -3.77 16.96 -7.91
N THR A 141 -2.50 17.09 -7.52
CA THR A 141 -1.41 16.25 -8.06
C THR A 141 -0.67 15.54 -6.94
N ALA A 142 -0.41 14.25 -7.12
CA ALA A 142 0.49 13.47 -6.28
C ALA A 142 1.70 13.03 -7.09
N TRP A 143 2.87 13.01 -6.48
CA TRP A 143 4.05 12.34 -7.02
C TRP A 143 4.40 11.20 -6.09
N ILE A 144 4.65 10.03 -6.66
CA ILE A 144 5.07 8.85 -5.92
C ILE A 144 6.36 8.27 -6.51
N ARG A 145 7.20 7.70 -5.65
CA ARG A 145 8.42 6.95 -6.03
C ARG A 145 8.74 5.91 -4.97
N ASP A 146 9.75 5.09 -5.22
CA ASP A 146 10.22 4.04 -4.31
C ASP A 146 9.08 3.11 -3.86
N VAL A 147 8.25 2.70 -4.83
CA VAL A 147 7.06 1.87 -4.60
C VAL A 147 7.50 0.43 -4.36
N GLU A 148 7.24 -0.10 -3.17
CA GLU A 148 7.63 -1.46 -2.81
C GLU A 148 6.65 -2.15 -1.87
N VAL A 149 6.71 -3.48 -1.89
CA VAL A 149 6.06 -4.36 -0.92
C VAL A 149 7.16 -5.08 -0.15
N LEU A 150 7.08 -4.99 1.17
CA LEU A 150 7.93 -5.73 2.09
C LEU A 150 7.13 -6.85 2.75
N GLN A 151 7.80 -7.93 3.12
CA GLN A 151 7.28 -8.93 4.04
C GLN A 151 8.10 -8.94 5.33
N THR A 152 7.43 -8.98 6.47
CA THR A 152 8.05 -9.16 7.79
C THR A 152 7.51 -10.45 8.39
N PRO A 153 8.32 -11.52 8.52
CA PRO A 153 7.88 -12.79 9.10
C PRO A 153 7.32 -12.60 10.52
N LEU A 154 6.29 -13.35 10.89
CA LEU A 154 5.68 -13.33 12.22
C LEU A 154 5.95 -14.65 12.98
N LYS A 155 6.09 -14.55 14.30
CA LYS A 155 6.21 -15.71 15.20
C LYS A 155 4.91 -16.52 15.25
#